data_AF-A0A945Z007-F1
#
_entry.id   AF-A0A945Z007-F1
#
_cell.length_a   1.000
_cell.length_b   1.000
_cell.length_c   1.000
_cell.angle_alpha   90.00
_cell.angle_beta   90.00
_cell.angle_gamma   90.00
#
_symmetry.space_group_name_H-M   'P 1'
#
loop_
_entity.id
_entity.type
_entity.pdbx_description
1 polymer ?
#
loop_
_entity_poly.entity_id
_entity_poly.type
_entity_poly.pdbx_seq_one_letter_code
_entity_poly.pdbx_strand_id
1 'polypeptide(L)'
;MIKQLTISNFQSHKKTELSFDDGINVIIGQSDSGKSAIIRALNWVANNKPSGEAFRSKWGGDTKATLSTELHSDYQQTVIRSKEKTKNTYSISDPNGITSFASFGQNVPQEIKELLNFSSLNIASQFDSPFLLAMSGGEVASYLNNIVHLDKIDTSLTNINKTLKDEKTVYTRVKQELEATQIRYAGFDYLEKAEALLIEIEGLNEEVFERSSNLDTLHDVLKSVISCQEELKKYSGVIEAKKLIIEVEELEKERIDKTTRVEGLKATLDYITQCQRELKKYSGVKDCQNDIYAIEKDIIHLDQRQGNLEELKNTLGTLTDIQTDLDWKKMKLEEDKAKFEELMPSTCPLCGRGD
;
A
#
# COMPACT_ATOMS: atom_id res chain seq x y z
N MET A 1 -34.44 -55.00 73.11
CA MET A 1 -35.46 -54.90 74.18
C MET A 1 -34.98 -53.99 75.29
N ILE A 2 -35.84 -53.13 75.85
CA ILE A 2 -35.48 -52.28 77.00
C ILE A 2 -35.50 -53.15 78.27
N LYS A 3 -34.41 -53.12 79.05
CA LYS A 3 -34.30 -53.86 80.32
C LYS A 3 -34.25 -52.94 81.53
N GLN A 4 -33.56 -51.81 81.42
CA GLN A 4 -33.43 -50.88 82.55
C GLN A 4 -33.40 -49.43 82.08
N LEU A 5 -34.03 -48.53 82.83
CA LEU A 5 -33.94 -47.08 82.67
C LEU A 5 -33.53 -46.45 84.00
N THR A 6 -32.40 -45.77 83.99
CA THR A 6 -31.89 -45.01 85.13
C THR A 6 -31.95 -43.52 84.81
N ILE A 7 -32.67 -42.77 85.64
CA ILE A 7 -32.94 -41.34 85.47
C ILE A 7 -32.35 -40.59 86.66
N SER A 8 -31.53 -39.58 86.38
CA SER A 8 -30.89 -38.73 87.39
C SER A 8 -31.08 -37.25 87.05
N ASN A 9 -31.52 -36.46 88.03
CA ASN A 9 -31.76 -35.01 87.93
C ASN A 9 -32.59 -34.62 86.69
N PHE A 10 -33.70 -35.33 86.46
CA PHE A 10 -34.63 -35.09 85.36
C PHE A 10 -36.03 -34.80 85.91
N GLN A 11 -36.52 -33.57 85.72
CA GLN A 11 -37.79 -33.08 86.27
C GLN A 11 -37.95 -33.41 87.75
N SER A 12 -38.96 -34.21 88.14
CA SER A 12 -39.24 -34.63 89.52
C SER A 12 -38.37 -35.78 90.02
N HIS A 13 -37.52 -36.38 89.17
CA HIS A 13 -36.70 -37.53 89.51
C HIS A 13 -35.28 -37.11 89.90
N LYS A 14 -34.95 -37.20 91.21
CA LYS A 14 -33.57 -37.01 91.70
C LYS A 14 -32.68 -38.17 91.29
N LYS A 15 -33.12 -39.40 91.61
CA LYS A 15 -32.56 -40.65 91.12
C LYS A 15 -33.68 -41.69 91.08
N THR A 16 -33.91 -42.30 89.93
CA THR A 16 -34.94 -43.34 89.75
C THR A 16 -34.37 -44.42 88.85
N GLU A 17 -34.50 -45.66 89.29
CA GLU A 17 -34.05 -46.85 88.55
C GLU A 17 -35.29 -47.72 88.32
N LEU A 18 -35.55 -48.05 87.06
CA LEU A 18 -36.69 -48.85 86.63
C LEU A 18 -36.16 -50.07 85.89
N SER A 19 -36.49 -51.25 86.38
CA SER A 19 -36.27 -52.51 85.68
C SER A 19 -37.56 -52.88 84.96
N PHE A 20 -37.46 -53.24 83.69
CA PHE A 20 -38.60 -53.65 82.86
C PHE A 20 -38.57 -55.15 82.66
N ASP A 21 -39.74 -55.75 82.86
CA ASP A 21 -39.96 -57.17 82.58
C ASP A 21 -40.43 -57.38 81.14
N ASP A 22 -40.42 -58.63 80.71
CA ASP A 22 -40.90 -58.98 79.39
C ASP A 22 -42.44 -58.89 79.32
N GLY A 23 -42.95 -58.33 78.21
CA GLY A 23 -44.38 -58.11 78.01
C GLY A 23 -44.84 -56.71 78.43
N ILE A 24 -45.91 -56.64 79.22
CA ILE A 24 -46.62 -55.39 79.52
C ILE A 24 -46.16 -54.83 80.87
N ASN A 25 -45.54 -53.65 80.83
CA ASN A 25 -45.10 -52.92 82.02
C ASN A 25 -46.07 -51.75 82.29
N VAL A 26 -46.71 -51.72 83.47
CA VAL A 26 -47.68 -50.68 83.85
C VAL A 26 -47.13 -49.84 84.99
N ILE A 27 -46.97 -48.52 84.75
CA ILE A 27 -46.50 -47.56 85.76
C ILE A 27 -47.70 -46.87 86.40
N ILE A 28 -47.98 -47.18 87.66
CA ILE A 28 -49.13 -46.65 88.42
C ILE A 28 -48.64 -45.67 89.49
N GLY A 29 -49.41 -44.61 89.75
CA GLY A 29 -49.09 -43.61 90.76
C GLY A 29 -50.07 -42.44 90.71
N GLN A 30 -50.03 -41.58 91.72
CA GLN A 30 -50.87 -40.39 91.79
C GLN A 30 -50.60 -39.41 90.63
N SER A 31 -51.58 -38.60 90.26
CA SER A 31 -51.35 -37.49 89.34
C SER A 31 -50.22 -36.58 89.84
N ASP A 32 -49.43 -36.05 88.91
CA ASP A 32 -48.25 -35.22 89.20
C ASP A 32 -47.10 -35.92 89.97
N SER A 33 -47.11 -37.26 90.07
CA SER A 33 -46.03 -38.02 90.71
C SER A 33 -44.79 -38.25 89.81
N GLY A 34 -44.70 -37.59 88.65
CA GLY A 34 -43.58 -37.76 87.72
C GLY A 34 -43.71 -38.90 86.70
N LYS A 35 -44.85 -39.62 86.62
CA LYS A 35 -45.02 -40.73 85.64
C LYS A 35 -44.73 -40.30 84.19
N SER A 36 -45.22 -39.14 83.78
CA SER A 36 -44.97 -38.61 82.44
C SER A 36 -43.50 -38.20 82.24
N ALA A 37 -42.78 -37.85 83.31
CA ALA A 37 -41.35 -37.53 83.24
C ALA A 37 -40.49 -38.77 82.91
N ILE A 38 -40.92 -39.96 83.33
CA ILE A 38 -40.27 -41.23 82.95
C ILE A 38 -40.33 -41.44 81.43
N ILE A 39 -41.51 -41.29 80.82
CA ILE A 39 -41.69 -41.41 79.36
C ILE A 39 -40.90 -40.32 78.62
N ARG A 40 -40.86 -39.09 79.16
CA ARG A 40 -40.02 -38.02 78.59
C ARG A 40 -38.53 -38.33 78.68
N ALA A 41 -38.06 -38.92 79.78
CA ALA A 41 -36.66 -39.30 79.91
C ALA A 41 -36.29 -40.41 78.90
N LEU A 42 -37.19 -41.39 78.70
CA LEU A 42 -37.02 -42.42 77.67
C LEU A 42 -36.95 -41.80 76.27
N ASN A 43 -37.88 -40.91 75.94
CA ASN A 43 -37.89 -40.18 74.66
C ASN A 43 -36.65 -39.29 74.49
N TRP A 44 -36.11 -38.78 75.59
CA TRP A 44 -34.93 -37.93 75.57
C TRP A 44 -33.66 -38.72 75.24
N VAL A 45 -33.52 -39.94 75.77
CA VAL A 45 -32.45 -40.84 75.34
C VAL A 45 -32.65 -41.25 73.89
N ALA A 46 -33.85 -41.70 73.52
CA ALA A 46 -34.11 -42.31 72.22
C ALA A 46 -34.12 -41.33 71.04
N ASN A 47 -34.74 -40.16 71.20
CA ASN A 47 -35.03 -39.21 70.11
C ASN A 47 -34.48 -37.80 70.36
N ASN A 48 -33.69 -37.58 71.42
CA ASN A 48 -33.21 -36.25 71.82
C ASN A 48 -34.34 -35.23 72.06
N LYS A 49 -35.52 -35.69 72.49
CA LYS A 49 -36.72 -34.86 72.76
C LYS A 49 -37.21 -35.04 74.21
N PRO A 50 -37.63 -33.97 74.91
CA PRO A 50 -37.85 -32.61 74.42
C PRO A 50 -36.55 -31.79 74.30
N SER A 51 -36.53 -30.84 73.36
CA SER A 51 -35.45 -29.87 73.21
C SER A 51 -35.52 -28.78 74.30
N GLY A 52 -34.41 -28.06 74.52
CA GLY A 52 -34.32 -27.00 75.53
C GLY A 52 -33.83 -27.50 76.89
N GLU A 53 -34.17 -26.78 77.97
CA GLU A 53 -33.72 -27.10 79.33
C GLU A 53 -34.87 -27.38 80.31
N ALA A 54 -36.12 -27.40 79.85
CA ALA A 54 -37.31 -27.58 80.70
C ALA A 54 -37.37 -28.95 81.41
N PHE A 55 -36.56 -29.92 80.96
CA PHE A 55 -36.44 -31.22 81.61
C PHE A 55 -35.42 -31.25 82.76
N ARG A 56 -34.61 -30.19 82.94
CA ARG A 56 -33.62 -30.11 84.03
C ARG A 56 -34.32 -29.82 85.35
N SER A 57 -33.91 -30.52 86.40
CA SER A 57 -34.47 -30.33 87.73
C SER A 57 -34.05 -29.00 88.36
N LYS A 58 -34.97 -28.36 89.10
CA LYS A 58 -34.74 -27.05 89.76
C LYS A 58 -33.67 -27.09 90.86
N TRP A 59 -33.42 -28.26 91.47
CA TRP A 59 -32.40 -28.43 92.50
C TRP A 59 -30.97 -28.56 91.94
N GLY A 60 -30.80 -28.52 90.62
CA GLY A 60 -29.49 -28.58 89.98
C GLY A 60 -28.88 -29.99 89.92
N GLY A 61 -27.70 -30.07 89.30
CA GLY A 61 -27.00 -31.31 89.00
C GLY A 61 -26.95 -31.62 87.50
N ASP A 62 -26.13 -32.60 87.15
CA ASP A 62 -26.02 -33.10 85.79
C ASP A 62 -27.21 -33.98 85.48
N THR A 63 -27.96 -33.63 84.43
CA THR A 63 -29.12 -34.40 84.01
C THR A 63 -28.63 -35.56 83.17
N LYS A 64 -28.95 -36.78 83.61
CA LYS A 64 -28.51 -38.01 82.98
C LYS A 64 -29.67 -38.99 82.87
N ALA A 65 -29.84 -39.56 81.69
CA ALA A 65 -30.75 -40.67 81.46
C ALA A 65 -29.96 -41.79 80.79
N THR A 66 -30.01 -42.96 81.40
CA THR A 66 -29.27 -44.15 80.96
C THR A 66 -30.30 -45.22 80.63
N LEU A 67 -30.30 -45.65 79.38
CA LEU A 67 -31.17 -46.71 78.87
C LEU A 67 -30.31 -47.94 78.57
N SER A 68 -30.59 -49.04 79.25
CA SER A 68 -29.95 -50.32 78.97
C SER A 68 -30.87 -51.18 78.13
N THR A 69 -30.33 -51.65 77.01
CA THR A 69 -31.03 -52.46 76.02
C THR A 69 -30.30 -53.76 75.74
N GLU A 70 -31.06 -54.83 75.58
CA GLU A 70 -30.57 -56.12 75.09
C GLU A 70 -31.05 -56.26 73.64
N LEU A 71 -30.17 -55.95 72.68
CA LEU A 71 -30.55 -55.93 71.26
C LEU A 71 -30.34 -57.29 70.58
N HIS A 72 -29.34 -58.05 71.04
CA HIS A 72 -29.04 -59.41 70.61
C HIS A 72 -28.57 -60.21 71.82
N SER A 73 -28.92 -61.49 71.87
CA SER A 73 -28.83 -62.42 73.00
C SER A 73 -27.43 -62.65 73.62
N ASP A 74 -26.42 -61.86 73.25
CA ASP A 74 -25.03 -62.09 73.61
C ASP A 74 -24.45 -61.04 74.58
N TYR A 75 -25.01 -59.81 74.67
CA TYR A 75 -24.57 -58.82 75.67
C TYR A 75 -25.52 -57.62 75.85
N GLN A 76 -25.51 -57.05 77.06
CA GLN A 76 -26.26 -55.85 77.40
C GLN A 76 -25.49 -54.60 76.97
N GLN A 77 -26.13 -53.76 76.15
CA GLN A 77 -25.59 -52.47 75.74
C GLN A 77 -26.30 -51.34 76.46
N THR A 78 -25.58 -50.26 76.76
CA THR A 78 -26.15 -49.14 77.52
C THR A 78 -25.92 -47.82 76.81
N VAL A 79 -27.03 -47.16 76.46
CA VAL A 79 -27.05 -45.81 75.88
C VAL A 79 -27.20 -44.80 77.00
N ILE A 80 -26.25 -43.89 77.10
CA ILE A 80 -26.20 -42.83 78.10
C ILE A 80 -26.41 -41.50 77.41
N ARG A 81 -27.41 -40.76 77.88
CA ARG A 81 -27.66 -39.38 77.48
C ARG A 81 -27.39 -38.46 78.66
N SER A 82 -26.44 -37.55 78.52
CA SER A 82 -26.09 -36.59 79.58
C SER A 82 -26.06 -35.15 79.08
N LYS A 83 -26.59 -34.25 79.91
CA LYS A 83 -26.59 -32.81 79.71
C LYS A 83 -26.12 -32.12 80.98
N GLU A 84 -24.93 -31.54 80.88
CA GLU A 84 -24.30 -30.67 81.87
C GLU A 84 -24.48 -29.20 81.44
N LYS A 85 -23.99 -28.26 82.27
CA LYS A 85 -24.00 -26.83 81.92
C LYS A 85 -23.19 -26.54 80.65
N THR A 86 -22.06 -27.23 80.47
CA THR A 86 -21.10 -26.97 79.38
C THR A 86 -21.02 -28.12 78.37
N LYS A 87 -21.42 -29.33 78.75
CA LYS A 87 -21.32 -30.53 77.91
C LYS A 87 -22.68 -31.13 77.61
N ASN A 88 -22.82 -31.57 76.37
CA ASN A 88 -24.02 -32.25 75.88
C ASN A 88 -23.56 -33.48 75.12
N THR A 89 -23.69 -34.65 75.73
CA THR A 89 -23.05 -35.87 75.22
C THR A 89 -24.03 -37.03 75.14
N TYR A 90 -23.80 -37.87 74.15
CA TYR A 90 -24.32 -39.22 74.10
C TYR A 90 -23.13 -40.18 74.30
N SER A 91 -23.36 -41.31 74.96
CA SER A 91 -22.35 -42.36 75.03
C SER A 91 -23.00 -43.73 74.88
N ILE A 92 -22.28 -44.66 74.25
CA ILE A 92 -22.64 -46.07 74.19
C ILE A 92 -21.60 -46.83 75.01
N SER A 93 -22.07 -47.66 75.93
CA SER A 93 -21.24 -48.54 76.75
C SER A 93 -21.48 -49.98 76.32
N ASP A 94 -20.44 -50.58 75.75
CA ASP A 94 -20.40 -51.95 75.24
C ASP A 94 -19.25 -52.73 75.90
N PRO A 95 -19.18 -54.07 75.76
CA PRO A 95 -18.06 -54.86 76.25
C PRO A 95 -16.68 -54.41 75.75
N ASN A 96 -16.64 -53.70 74.62
CA ASN A 96 -15.42 -53.17 73.99
C ASN A 96 -14.98 -51.79 74.53
N GLY A 97 -15.77 -51.16 75.40
CA GLY A 97 -15.47 -49.84 75.97
C GLY A 97 -16.63 -48.84 75.83
N ILE A 98 -16.34 -47.58 76.16
CA ILE A 98 -17.32 -46.48 76.11
C ILE A 98 -16.99 -45.56 74.93
N THR A 99 -17.89 -45.49 73.95
CA THR A 99 -17.82 -44.55 72.84
C THR A 99 -18.65 -43.32 73.16
N SER A 100 -18.08 -42.12 73.04
CA SER A 100 -18.78 -40.87 73.36
C SER A 100 -18.91 -39.95 72.15
N PHE A 101 -20.08 -39.36 71.97
CA PHE A 101 -20.46 -38.48 70.88
C PHE A 101 -20.81 -37.09 71.45
N ALA A 102 -20.09 -36.07 70.97
CA ALA A 102 -20.37 -34.67 71.25
C ALA A 102 -20.82 -33.96 69.95
N SER A 103 -21.48 -32.80 70.08
CA SER A 103 -21.82 -31.93 68.94
C SER A 103 -22.77 -32.51 67.87
N PHE A 104 -23.74 -33.35 68.25
CA PHE A 104 -24.77 -33.92 67.36
C PHE A 104 -25.95 -32.98 67.05
N GLY A 105 -25.89 -31.71 67.48
CA GLY A 105 -26.93 -30.71 67.20
C GLY A 105 -28.31 -31.09 67.78
N GLN A 106 -29.34 -31.08 66.94
CA GLN A 106 -30.71 -31.48 67.32
C GLN A 106 -31.02 -32.96 67.03
N ASN A 107 -30.19 -33.64 66.23
CA ASN A 107 -30.43 -35.01 65.82
C ASN A 107 -29.73 -36.02 66.74
N VAL A 108 -30.20 -37.26 66.75
CA VAL A 108 -29.54 -38.36 67.45
C VAL A 108 -28.38 -38.86 66.57
N PRO A 109 -27.19 -39.15 67.12
CA PRO A 109 -26.10 -39.81 66.39
C PRO A 109 -26.58 -41.07 65.66
N GLN A 110 -26.05 -41.32 64.46
CA GLN A 110 -26.53 -42.39 63.58
C GLN A 110 -26.37 -43.77 64.25
N GLU A 111 -25.26 -43.98 64.94
CA GLU A 111 -24.93 -45.19 65.69
C GLU A 111 -25.98 -45.49 66.77
N ILE A 112 -26.48 -44.46 67.44
CA ILE A 112 -27.50 -44.60 68.50
C ILE A 112 -28.88 -44.83 67.88
N LYS A 113 -29.15 -44.19 66.75
CA LYS A 113 -30.40 -44.35 66.01
C LYS A 113 -30.54 -45.77 65.46
N GLU A 114 -29.47 -46.31 64.86
CA GLU A 114 -29.42 -47.69 64.38
C GLU A 114 -29.49 -48.68 65.55
N LEU A 115 -28.82 -48.36 66.66
CA LEU A 115 -28.80 -49.23 67.83
C LEU A 115 -30.16 -49.33 68.52
N LEU A 116 -30.78 -48.20 68.85
CA LEU A 116 -32.06 -48.21 69.56
C LEU A 116 -33.19 -48.59 68.61
N ASN A 117 -33.08 -48.24 67.32
CA ASN A 117 -34.16 -48.35 66.33
C ASN A 117 -35.50 -47.81 66.85
N PHE A 118 -35.43 -46.78 67.69
CA PHE A 118 -36.59 -46.08 68.22
C PHE A 118 -36.95 -44.95 67.24
N SER A 119 -38.24 -44.84 66.96
CA SER A 119 -38.81 -43.72 66.23
C SER A 119 -39.88 -43.04 67.09
N SER A 120 -40.40 -41.92 66.62
CA SER A 120 -41.56 -41.28 67.24
C SER A 120 -42.81 -42.17 67.23
N LEU A 121 -42.85 -43.25 66.44
CA LEU A 121 -43.98 -44.18 66.39
C LEU A 121 -44.05 -45.08 67.62
N ASN A 122 -42.92 -45.29 68.28
CA ASN A 122 -42.81 -46.16 69.45
C ASN A 122 -43.27 -45.45 70.74
N ILE A 123 -43.56 -44.15 70.68
CA ILE A 123 -43.90 -43.32 71.85
C ILE A 123 -45.18 -42.55 71.54
N ALA A 124 -46.26 -42.89 72.24
CA ALA A 124 -47.52 -42.15 72.20
C ALA A 124 -47.64 -41.27 73.46
N SER A 125 -47.92 -39.98 73.25
CA SER A 125 -48.17 -39.00 74.30
C SER A 125 -49.64 -39.00 74.71
N GLN A 126 -49.92 -38.45 75.90
CA GLN A 126 -51.26 -38.44 76.51
C GLN A 126 -52.34 -37.77 75.64
N PHE A 127 -51.96 -36.77 74.84
CA PHE A 127 -52.87 -35.99 73.98
C PHE A 127 -52.59 -36.20 72.50
N ASP A 128 -51.90 -37.28 72.13
CA ASP A 128 -51.71 -37.59 70.72
C ASP A 128 -53.05 -37.97 70.10
N SER A 129 -53.30 -37.44 68.90
CA SER A 129 -54.50 -37.78 68.15
C SER A 129 -54.50 -39.28 67.81
N PRO A 130 -55.68 -39.91 67.69
CA PRO A 130 -55.77 -41.30 67.26
C PRO A 130 -54.96 -41.54 65.98
N PHE A 131 -53.95 -42.40 66.09
CA PHE A 131 -52.99 -42.69 65.03
C PHE A 131 -53.73 -43.14 63.75
N LEU A 132 -53.41 -42.50 62.61
CA LEU A 132 -54.04 -42.65 61.29
C LEU A 132 -55.53 -42.27 61.19
N LEU A 133 -56.32 -42.44 62.25
CA LEU A 133 -57.77 -42.20 62.22
C LEU A 133 -58.13 -40.71 62.18
N ALA A 134 -57.28 -39.85 62.75
CA ALA A 134 -57.47 -38.40 62.74
C ALA A 134 -56.80 -37.69 61.55
N MET A 135 -56.05 -38.43 60.73
CA MET A 135 -55.32 -37.88 59.58
C MET A 135 -56.23 -37.81 58.35
N SER A 136 -55.99 -36.84 57.47
CA SER A 136 -56.66 -36.79 56.16
C SER A 136 -56.18 -37.93 55.25
N GLY A 137 -56.99 -38.30 54.25
CA GLY A 137 -56.62 -39.38 53.32
C GLY A 137 -55.28 -39.15 52.60
N GLY A 138 -54.95 -37.89 52.28
CA GLY A 138 -53.66 -37.53 51.68
C GLY A 138 -52.49 -37.66 52.66
N GLU A 139 -52.68 -37.30 53.93
CA GLU A 139 -51.66 -37.47 54.97
C GLU A 139 -51.42 -38.94 55.28
N VAL A 140 -52.47 -39.77 55.33
CA VAL A 140 -52.33 -41.23 55.48
C VAL A 140 -51.53 -41.81 54.32
N ALA A 141 -51.85 -41.43 53.07
CA ALA A 141 -51.13 -41.90 51.89
C ALA A 141 -49.65 -41.48 51.92
N SER A 142 -49.36 -40.22 52.22
CA SER A 142 -47.99 -39.71 52.36
C SER A 142 -47.22 -40.43 53.48
N TYR A 143 -47.86 -40.65 54.62
CA TYR A 143 -47.27 -41.34 55.75
C TYR A 143 -46.94 -42.81 55.43
N LEU A 144 -47.85 -43.52 54.75
CA LEU A 144 -47.59 -44.90 54.28
C LEU A 144 -46.49 -44.93 53.20
N ASN A 145 -46.48 -43.97 52.28
CA ASN A 145 -45.43 -43.85 51.26
C ASN A 145 -44.05 -43.69 51.92
N ASN A 146 -43.94 -42.89 52.99
CA ASN A 146 -42.70 -42.72 53.74
C ASN A 146 -42.24 -44.02 54.41
N ILE A 147 -43.17 -44.81 54.97
CA ILE A 147 -42.84 -46.12 55.56
C ILE A 147 -42.30 -47.08 54.50
N VAL A 148 -42.87 -47.07 53.30
CA VAL A 148 -42.45 -47.95 52.19
C VAL A 148 -41.28 -47.35 51.38
N HIS A 149 -40.74 -46.20 51.81
CA HIS A 149 -39.69 -45.46 51.10
C HIS A 149 -40.02 -45.10 49.64
N LEU A 150 -41.31 -44.90 49.35
CA LEU A 150 -41.82 -44.44 48.05
C LEU A 150 -41.78 -42.91 47.90
N ASP A 151 -41.44 -42.19 48.97
CA ASP A 151 -41.24 -40.74 49.03
C ASP A 151 -40.17 -40.24 48.02
N LYS A 152 -39.20 -41.10 47.69
CA LYS A 152 -38.20 -40.82 46.65
C LYS A 152 -38.82 -40.64 45.27
N ILE A 153 -39.90 -41.37 44.97
CA ILE A 153 -40.60 -41.25 43.69
C ILE A 153 -41.30 -39.90 43.62
N ASP A 154 -42.02 -39.52 44.67
CA ASP A 154 -42.73 -38.24 44.76
C ASP A 154 -41.75 -37.05 44.65
N THR A 155 -40.60 -37.14 45.33
CA THR A 155 -39.54 -36.12 45.27
C THR A 155 -38.94 -36.02 43.87
N SER A 156 -38.71 -37.16 43.21
CA SER A 156 -38.18 -37.20 41.84
C SER A 156 -39.15 -36.57 40.85
N LEU A 157 -40.44 -36.93 40.92
CA LEU A 157 -41.47 -36.35 40.07
C LEU A 157 -41.62 -34.84 40.28
N THR A 158 -41.55 -34.38 41.53
CA THR A 158 -41.60 -32.95 41.86
C THR A 158 -40.44 -32.19 41.21
N ASN A 159 -39.22 -32.73 41.29
CA ASN A 159 -38.04 -32.13 40.67
C ASN A 159 -38.13 -32.12 39.13
N ILE A 160 -38.56 -33.22 38.51
CA ILE A 160 -38.74 -33.31 37.06
C ILE A 160 -39.75 -32.27 36.57
N ASN A 161 -40.90 -32.15 37.25
CA ASN A 161 -41.94 -31.19 36.88
C ASN A 161 -41.45 -29.74 37.03
N LYS A 162 -40.63 -29.46 38.04
CA LYS A 162 -40.00 -28.15 38.22
C LYS A 162 -39.09 -27.83 37.03
N THR A 163 -38.17 -28.74 36.68
CA THR A 163 -37.26 -28.58 35.55
C THR A 163 -38.02 -28.36 34.24
N LEU A 164 -39.07 -29.15 33.98
CA LEU A 164 -39.89 -29.04 32.78
C LEU A 164 -40.57 -27.67 32.67
N LYS A 165 -41.06 -27.13 33.80
CA LYS A 165 -41.67 -25.80 33.84
C LYS A 165 -40.64 -24.70 33.55
N ASP A 166 -39.44 -24.82 34.11
CA ASP A 166 -38.36 -23.85 33.90
C ASP A 166 -37.92 -23.84 32.43
N GLU A 167 -37.70 -25.02 31.83
CA GLU A 167 -37.34 -25.16 30.41
C GLU A 167 -38.42 -24.58 29.48
N LYS A 168 -39.70 -24.86 29.76
CA LYS A 168 -40.81 -24.33 28.96
C LYS A 168 -40.85 -22.80 28.98
N THR A 169 -40.51 -22.20 30.12
CA THR A 169 -40.44 -20.74 30.27
C THR A 169 -39.30 -20.17 29.42
N VAL A 170 -38.11 -20.80 29.47
CA VAL A 170 -36.96 -20.41 28.64
C VAL A 170 -37.27 -20.54 27.15
N TYR A 171 -37.85 -21.66 26.73
CA TYR A 171 -38.24 -21.89 25.34
C TYR A 171 -39.17 -20.78 24.82
N THR A 172 -40.18 -20.41 25.60
CA THR A 172 -41.15 -19.39 25.20
C THR A 172 -40.49 -18.02 25.04
N ARG A 173 -39.57 -17.66 25.95
CA ARG A 173 -38.79 -16.41 25.85
C ARG A 173 -37.91 -16.37 24.61
N VAL A 174 -37.12 -17.42 24.38
CA VAL A 174 -36.21 -17.50 23.22
C VAL A 174 -37.00 -17.46 21.91
N LYS A 175 -38.16 -18.11 21.86
CA LYS A 175 -39.05 -18.06 20.69
C LYS A 175 -39.52 -16.64 20.39
N GLN A 176 -39.93 -15.87 21.41
CA GLN A 176 -40.34 -14.47 21.23
C GLN A 176 -39.17 -13.57 20.79
N GLU A 177 -37.98 -13.77 21.37
CA GLU A 177 -36.76 -13.04 20.96
C GLU A 177 -36.37 -13.33 19.50
N LEU A 178 -36.54 -14.58 19.05
CA LEU A 178 -36.31 -14.98 17.66
C LEU A 178 -37.29 -14.28 16.71
N GLU A 179 -38.59 -14.33 17.01
CA GLU A 179 -39.62 -13.67 16.20
C GLU A 179 -39.37 -12.15 16.10
N ALA A 180 -39.06 -11.50 17.22
CA ALA A 180 -38.72 -10.07 17.24
C ALA A 180 -37.44 -9.74 16.44
N THR A 181 -36.45 -10.63 16.46
CA THR A 181 -35.19 -10.44 15.72
C THR A 181 -35.38 -10.66 14.22
N GLN A 182 -36.21 -11.62 13.82
CA GLN A 182 -36.58 -11.82 12.42
C GLN A 182 -37.31 -10.61 11.84
N ILE A 183 -38.25 -10.03 12.60
CA ILE A 183 -38.94 -8.79 12.19
C ILE A 183 -37.94 -7.64 12.01
N ARG A 184 -37.01 -7.46 12.96
CA ARG A 184 -35.95 -6.44 12.83
C ARG A 184 -35.07 -6.68 11.62
N TYR A 185 -34.66 -7.92 11.37
CA TYR A 185 -33.82 -8.30 10.24
C TYR A 185 -34.48 -7.94 8.90
N ALA A 186 -35.76 -8.29 8.72
CA ALA A 186 -36.53 -7.91 7.53
C ALA A 186 -36.63 -6.37 7.36
N GLY A 187 -36.58 -5.61 8.46
CA GLY A 187 -36.50 -4.15 8.43
C GLY A 187 -35.21 -3.60 7.83
N PHE A 188 -34.15 -4.41 7.71
CA PHE A 188 -32.85 -4.03 7.15
C PHE A 188 -32.62 -4.50 5.70
N ASP A 189 -33.65 -5.02 5.02
CA ASP A 189 -33.56 -5.44 3.61
C ASP A 189 -33.09 -4.31 2.66
N TYR A 190 -33.21 -3.05 3.09
CA TYR A 190 -32.76 -1.88 2.32
C TYR A 190 -31.25 -1.66 2.36
N LEU A 191 -30.50 -2.29 3.28
CA LEU A 191 -29.07 -2.03 3.47
C LEU A 191 -28.25 -2.35 2.23
N GLU A 192 -28.55 -3.44 1.52
CA GLU A 192 -27.85 -3.79 0.28
C GLU A 192 -28.04 -2.71 -0.80
N LYS A 193 -29.27 -2.17 -0.91
CA LYS A 193 -29.56 -1.07 -1.84
C LYS A 193 -28.90 0.23 -1.40
N ALA A 194 -28.86 0.50 -0.09
CA ALA A 194 -28.21 1.68 0.45
C ALA A 194 -26.70 1.65 0.23
N GLU A 195 -26.06 0.48 0.37
CA GLU A 195 -24.63 0.30 0.08
C GLU A 195 -24.32 0.54 -1.40
N ALA A 196 -25.15 0.00 -2.31
CA ALA A 196 -25.00 0.26 -3.75
C ALA A 196 -25.15 1.76 -4.09
N LEU A 197 -26.14 2.44 -3.51
CA LEU A 197 -26.32 3.89 -3.70
C LEU A 197 -25.16 4.70 -3.11
N LEU A 198 -24.57 4.25 -2.00
CA LEU A 198 -23.45 4.92 -1.37
C LEU A 198 -22.20 4.85 -2.25
N ILE A 199 -21.90 3.69 -2.83
CA ILE A 199 -20.80 3.50 -3.79
C ILE A 199 -20.99 4.42 -5.01
N GLU A 200 -22.22 4.55 -5.52
CA GLU A 200 -22.53 5.45 -6.64
C GLU A 200 -22.29 6.92 -6.28
N ILE A 201 -22.73 7.35 -5.09
CA ILE A 201 -22.53 8.72 -4.60
C ILE A 201 -21.04 9.02 -4.39
N GLU A 202 -20.27 8.07 -3.85
CA GLU A 202 -18.83 8.23 -3.66
C GLU A 202 -18.11 8.41 -5.01
N GLY A 203 -18.45 7.60 -6.01
CA GLY A 203 -17.90 7.76 -7.36
C GLY A 203 -18.25 9.11 -8.00
N LEU A 204 -19.49 9.56 -7.87
CA LEU A 204 -19.90 10.89 -8.36
C LEU A 204 -19.16 12.03 -7.64
N ASN A 205 -18.91 11.90 -6.34
CA ASN A 205 -18.13 12.89 -5.59
C ASN A 205 -16.68 12.95 -6.05
N GLU A 206 -16.07 11.80 -6.39
CA GLU A 206 -14.72 11.74 -6.92
C GLU A 206 -14.64 12.43 -8.29
N GLU A 207 -15.63 12.20 -9.18
CA GLU A 207 -15.72 12.92 -10.46
C GLU A 207 -15.89 14.45 -10.28
N VAL A 208 -16.70 14.87 -9.31
CA VAL A 208 -16.87 16.30 -8.99
C VAL A 208 -15.56 16.89 -8.50
N PHE A 209 -14.83 16.18 -7.65
CA PHE A 209 -13.54 16.60 -7.15
C PHE A 209 -12.51 16.76 -8.29
N GLU A 210 -12.39 15.77 -9.18
CA GLU A 210 -11.51 15.88 -10.36
C GLU A 210 -11.89 17.06 -11.26
N ARG A 211 -13.18 17.25 -11.54
CA ARG A 211 -13.66 18.39 -12.33
C ARG A 211 -13.35 19.73 -11.68
N SER A 212 -13.46 19.83 -10.35
CA SER A 212 -13.14 21.06 -9.63
C SER A 212 -11.64 21.38 -9.70
N SER A 213 -10.77 20.38 -9.55
CA SER A 213 -9.32 20.52 -9.71
C SER A 213 -8.94 20.93 -11.14
N ASN A 214 -9.59 20.33 -12.14
CA ASN A 214 -9.41 20.72 -13.54
C ASN A 214 -9.88 22.16 -13.81
N LEU A 215 -10.95 22.62 -13.15
CA LEU A 215 -11.40 24.00 -13.23
C LEU A 215 -10.39 24.97 -12.61
N ASP A 216 -9.83 24.63 -11.46
CA ASP A 216 -8.82 25.46 -10.78
C ASP A 216 -7.55 25.59 -11.62
N THR A 217 -7.05 24.48 -12.17
CA THR A 217 -5.90 24.50 -13.08
C THR A 217 -6.18 25.30 -14.36
N LEU A 218 -7.37 25.16 -14.95
CA LEU A 218 -7.77 25.97 -16.10
C LEU A 218 -7.79 27.47 -15.73
N HIS A 219 -8.28 27.80 -14.53
CA HIS A 219 -8.33 29.18 -14.06
C HIS A 219 -6.92 29.78 -13.90
N ASP A 220 -5.97 28.99 -13.40
CA ASP A 220 -4.57 29.41 -13.26
C ASP A 220 -3.88 29.56 -14.62
N VAL A 221 -4.15 28.65 -15.56
CA VAL A 221 -3.69 28.81 -16.96
C VAL A 221 -4.26 30.10 -17.55
N LEU A 222 -5.54 30.38 -17.34
CA LEU A 222 -6.19 31.58 -17.87
C LEU A 222 -5.57 32.86 -17.28
N LYS A 223 -5.27 32.88 -15.97
CA LYS A 223 -4.50 33.97 -15.34
C LYS A 223 -3.13 34.14 -15.98
N SER A 224 -2.39 33.04 -16.20
CA SER A 224 -1.06 33.13 -16.84
C SER A 224 -1.12 33.64 -18.28
N VAL A 225 -2.14 33.24 -19.05
CA VAL A 225 -2.36 33.76 -20.41
C VAL A 225 -2.66 35.24 -20.38
N ILE A 226 -3.51 35.70 -19.45
CA ILE A 226 -3.80 37.14 -19.29
C ILE A 226 -2.51 37.89 -18.95
N SER A 227 -1.69 37.41 -18.01
CA SER A 227 -0.42 38.08 -17.68
C SER A 227 0.56 38.11 -18.85
N CYS A 228 0.67 37.01 -19.60
CA CYS A 228 1.53 36.98 -20.80
C CYS A 228 1.02 37.92 -21.90
N GLN A 229 -0.31 38.08 -22.05
CA GLN A 229 -0.89 39.06 -22.97
C GLN A 229 -0.60 40.50 -22.53
N GLU A 230 -0.68 40.80 -21.23
CA GLU A 230 -0.31 42.11 -20.70
C GLU A 230 1.18 42.40 -20.87
N GLU A 231 2.04 41.41 -20.67
CA GLU A 231 3.48 41.52 -20.97
C GLU A 231 3.74 41.73 -22.47
N LEU A 232 3.10 40.97 -23.35
CA LEU A 232 3.19 41.16 -24.81
C LEU A 232 2.78 42.56 -25.25
N LYS A 233 1.75 43.16 -24.62
CA LYS A 233 1.38 44.56 -24.88
C LYS A 233 2.50 45.53 -24.51
N LYS A 234 3.25 45.30 -23.42
CA LYS A 234 4.41 46.14 -23.06
C LYS A 234 5.54 46.04 -24.09
N TYR A 235 5.70 44.87 -24.72
CA TYR A 235 6.73 44.63 -25.74
C TYR A 235 6.27 44.95 -27.18
N SER A 236 5.10 45.53 -27.40
CA SER A 236 4.60 45.86 -28.75
C SER A 236 5.56 46.78 -29.52
N GLY A 237 6.22 47.72 -28.83
CA GLY A 237 7.23 48.59 -29.41
C GLY A 237 8.50 47.87 -29.90
N VAL A 238 8.77 46.64 -29.42
CA VAL A 238 9.91 45.84 -29.90
C VAL A 238 9.66 45.33 -31.32
N ILE A 239 8.39 45.08 -31.69
CA ILE A 239 8.02 44.67 -33.05
C ILE A 239 8.27 45.83 -34.04
N GLU A 240 7.98 47.06 -33.61
CA GLU A 240 8.25 48.26 -34.39
C GLU A 240 9.75 48.56 -34.47
N ALA A 241 10.48 48.39 -33.36
CA ALA A 241 11.94 48.50 -33.33
C ALA A 241 12.62 47.48 -34.27
N LYS A 242 12.08 46.26 -34.40
CA LYS A 242 12.61 45.26 -35.34
C LYS A 242 12.51 45.70 -36.80
N LYS A 243 11.46 46.42 -37.19
CA LYS A 243 11.34 46.99 -38.55
C LYS A 243 12.40 48.05 -38.81
N LEU A 244 12.61 48.94 -37.84
CA LEU A 244 13.65 49.96 -37.92
C LEU A 244 15.06 49.35 -37.99
N ILE A 245 15.31 48.25 -37.28
CA ILE A 245 16.60 47.53 -37.35
C ILE A 245 16.83 46.98 -38.76
N ILE A 246 15.83 46.38 -39.40
CA ILE A 246 15.95 45.87 -40.77
C ILE A 246 16.25 47.00 -41.76
N GLU A 247 15.56 48.13 -41.61
CA GLU A 247 15.75 49.32 -42.46
C GLU A 247 17.17 49.91 -42.28
N VAL A 248 17.69 49.93 -41.05
CA VAL A 248 19.07 50.35 -40.77
C VAL A 248 20.10 49.37 -41.35
N GLU A 249 19.85 48.05 -41.31
CA GLU A 249 20.74 47.05 -41.91
C GLU A 249 20.81 47.18 -43.45
N GLU A 250 19.71 47.50 -44.12
CA GLU A 250 19.69 47.76 -45.56
C GLU A 250 20.45 49.04 -45.93
N LEU A 251 20.27 50.12 -45.16
CA LEU A 251 21.01 51.37 -45.35
C LEU A 251 22.52 51.19 -45.13
N GLU A 252 22.92 50.37 -44.16
CA GLU A 252 24.34 50.09 -43.92
C GLU A 252 24.95 49.26 -45.07
N LYS A 253 24.22 48.29 -45.64
CA LYS A 253 24.65 47.60 -46.86
C LYS A 253 24.83 48.56 -48.03
N GLU A 254 23.88 49.45 -48.28
CA GLU A 254 24.01 50.47 -49.33
C GLU A 254 25.22 51.38 -49.10
N ARG A 255 25.46 51.78 -47.86
CA ARG A 255 26.62 52.61 -47.50
C ARG A 255 27.92 51.88 -47.80
N ILE A 256 28.01 50.60 -47.45
CA ILE A 256 29.18 49.75 -47.73
C ILE A 256 29.43 49.70 -49.23
N ASP A 257 28.43 49.36 -50.05
CA ASP A 257 28.55 49.26 -51.52
C ASP A 257 28.97 50.58 -52.17
N LYS A 258 28.37 51.70 -51.74
CA LYS A 258 28.74 53.04 -52.23
C LYS A 258 30.19 53.38 -51.85
N THR A 259 30.64 53.00 -50.66
CA THR A 259 32.02 53.23 -50.20
C THR A 259 33.01 52.42 -51.04
N THR A 260 32.73 51.14 -51.28
CA THR A 260 33.60 50.28 -52.13
C THR A 260 33.68 50.81 -53.55
N ARG A 261 32.57 51.35 -54.09
CA ARG A 261 32.55 51.96 -55.42
C ARG A 261 33.38 53.24 -55.50
N VAL A 262 33.34 54.07 -54.47
CA VAL A 262 34.18 55.27 -54.37
C VAL A 262 35.66 54.89 -54.29
N GLU A 263 36.02 53.86 -53.52
CA GLU A 263 37.38 53.36 -53.45
C GLU A 263 37.86 52.81 -54.80
N GLY A 264 37.02 52.05 -55.51
CA GLY A 264 37.31 51.57 -56.85
C GLY A 264 37.53 52.70 -57.87
N LEU A 265 36.71 53.76 -57.80
CA LEU A 265 36.86 54.96 -58.64
C LEU A 265 38.15 55.73 -58.35
N LYS A 266 38.54 55.84 -57.07
CA LYS A 266 39.82 56.44 -56.69
C LYS A 266 40.99 55.65 -57.28
N ALA A 267 40.97 54.31 -57.19
CA ALA A 267 41.99 53.47 -57.78
C ALA A 267 42.09 53.62 -59.30
N THR A 268 40.95 53.78 -60.00
CA THR A 268 40.97 54.05 -61.45
C THR A 268 41.52 55.43 -61.77
N LEU A 269 41.20 56.44 -60.96
CA LEU A 269 41.75 57.78 -61.11
C LEU A 269 43.27 57.78 -60.91
N ASP A 270 43.76 57.08 -59.89
CA ASP A 270 45.20 56.92 -59.63
C ASP A 270 45.90 56.24 -60.82
N TYR A 271 45.29 55.20 -61.38
CA TYR A 271 45.79 54.52 -62.59
C TYR A 271 45.84 55.45 -63.81
N ILE A 272 44.78 56.22 -64.07
CA ILE A 272 44.77 57.21 -65.17
C ILE A 272 45.87 58.26 -64.97
N THR A 273 46.04 58.73 -63.74
CA THR A 273 47.07 59.72 -63.40
C THR A 273 48.48 59.16 -63.62
N GLN A 274 48.69 57.87 -63.35
CA GLN A 274 49.93 57.16 -63.64
C GLN A 274 50.16 57.01 -65.14
N CYS A 275 49.16 56.59 -65.92
CA CYS A 275 49.26 56.53 -67.39
C CYS A 275 49.56 57.89 -68.02
N GLN A 276 48.99 58.99 -67.50
CA GLN A 276 49.30 60.35 -67.96
C GLN A 276 50.74 60.77 -67.65
N ARG A 277 51.31 60.35 -66.51
CA ARG A 277 52.75 60.55 -66.23
C ARG A 277 53.63 59.77 -67.18
N GLU A 278 53.26 58.54 -67.52
CA GLU A 278 54.02 57.75 -68.49
C GLU A 278 53.96 58.35 -69.89
N LEU A 279 52.80 58.83 -70.34
CA LEU A 279 52.65 59.52 -71.63
C LEU A 279 53.53 60.79 -71.74
N LYS A 280 53.72 61.54 -70.64
CA LYS A 280 54.64 62.69 -70.63
C LYS A 280 56.10 62.31 -70.86
N LYS A 281 56.53 61.07 -70.58
CA LYS A 281 57.91 60.62 -70.85
C LYS A 281 58.19 60.43 -72.35
N TYR A 282 57.16 60.30 -73.19
CA TYR A 282 57.29 60.03 -74.63
C TYR A 282 57.15 61.28 -75.53
N SER A 283 57.37 62.49 -75.01
CA SER A 283 57.22 63.74 -75.77
C SER A 283 58.28 63.99 -76.85
N GLY A 284 59.37 63.20 -76.91
CA GLY A 284 60.47 63.36 -77.88
C GLY A 284 60.31 62.60 -79.19
N VAL A 285 59.23 61.83 -79.38
CA VAL A 285 59.03 60.96 -80.57
C VAL A 285 58.75 61.76 -81.85
N LYS A 286 58.39 63.05 -81.75
CA LYS A 286 58.18 63.92 -82.93
C LYS A 286 59.47 64.30 -83.66
N ASP A 287 60.61 64.34 -82.97
CA ASP A 287 61.87 64.80 -83.59
C ASP A 287 62.50 63.72 -84.48
N CYS A 288 62.35 62.43 -84.13
CA CYS A 288 62.82 61.31 -84.95
C CYS A 288 62.06 61.15 -86.29
N GLN A 289 60.90 61.79 -86.45
CA GLN A 289 60.08 61.67 -87.66
C GLN A 289 60.61 62.54 -88.82
N ASN A 290 61.32 63.64 -88.52
CA ASN A 290 61.90 64.51 -89.55
C ASN A 290 63.21 63.96 -90.10
N ASP A 291 64.01 63.28 -89.27
CA ASP A 291 65.28 62.68 -89.69
C ASP A 291 65.07 61.50 -90.67
N ILE A 292 63.97 60.76 -90.53
CA ILE A 292 63.60 59.64 -91.44
C ILE A 292 63.25 60.16 -92.84
N TYR A 293 62.56 61.30 -92.95
CA TYR A 293 62.13 61.88 -94.24
C TYR A 293 63.30 62.42 -95.09
N ALA A 294 64.39 62.85 -94.45
CA ALA A 294 65.60 63.31 -95.14
C ALA A 294 66.38 62.13 -95.75
N ILE A 295 66.49 61.02 -95.01
CA ILE A 295 67.24 59.83 -95.44
C ILE A 295 66.53 59.10 -96.59
N GLU A 296 65.19 59.05 -96.62
CA GLU A 296 64.44 58.45 -97.73
C GLU A 296 64.64 59.18 -99.07
N LYS A 297 64.87 60.50 -99.03
CA LYS A 297 65.05 61.31 -100.24
C LYS A 297 66.43 61.12 -100.88
N ASP A 298 67.46 60.90 -100.07
CA ASP A 298 68.83 60.69 -100.54
C ASP A 298 69.02 59.28 -101.15
N ILE A 299 68.27 58.28 -100.67
CA ILE A 299 68.31 56.90 -101.20
C ILE A 299 67.77 56.84 -102.65
N ILE A 300 66.71 57.60 -102.97
CA ILE A 300 66.12 57.64 -104.32
C ILE A 300 67.10 58.23 -105.35
N HIS A 301 67.90 59.23 -104.96
CA HIS A 301 68.88 59.84 -105.86
C HIS A 301 70.11 58.96 -106.14
N LEU A 302 70.49 58.10 -105.19
CA LEU A 302 71.59 57.15 -105.36
C LEU A 302 71.21 56.02 -106.34
N ASP A 303 69.98 55.51 -106.25
CA ASP A 303 69.50 54.40 -107.08
C ASP A 303 69.45 54.80 -108.58
N GLN A 304 69.01 56.02 -108.90
CA GLN A 304 69.01 56.56 -110.27
C GLN A 304 70.42 56.74 -110.86
N ARG A 305 71.41 57.12 -110.03
CA ARG A 305 72.80 57.28 -110.49
C ARG A 305 73.45 55.93 -110.77
N GLN A 306 73.09 54.89 -110.02
CA GLN A 306 73.63 53.55 -110.20
C GLN A 306 73.14 52.93 -111.52
N GLY A 307 71.85 53.09 -111.85
CA GLY A 307 71.28 52.61 -113.12
C GLY A 307 71.95 53.21 -114.37
N ASN A 308 72.23 54.52 -114.37
CA ASN A 308 72.89 55.18 -115.50
C ASN A 308 74.35 54.72 -115.72
N LEU A 309 75.03 54.25 -114.67
CA LEU A 309 76.42 53.79 -114.76
C LEU A 309 76.51 52.38 -115.37
N GLU A 310 75.50 51.56 -115.13
CA GLU A 310 75.38 50.20 -115.69
C GLU A 310 75.18 50.24 -117.22
N GLU A 311 74.31 51.14 -117.72
CA GLU A 311 74.08 51.33 -119.17
C GLU A 311 75.33 51.84 -119.91
N LEU A 312 76.11 52.72 -119.27
CA LEU A 312 77.33 53.28 -119.87
C LEU A 312 78.43 52.22 -120.03
N LYS A 313 78.51 51.25 -119.10
CA LYS A 313 79.47 50.13 -119.20
C LYS A 313 79.14 49.18 -120.34
N ASN A 314 77.85 48.90 -120.57
CA ASN A 314 77.42 48.01 -121.65
C ASN A 314 77.65 48.62 -123.04
N THR A 315 77.49 49.94 -123.18
CA THR A 315 77.77 50.67 -124.43
C THR A 315 79.27 50.77 -124.72
N LEU A 316 80.12 50.88 -123.68
CA LEU A 316 81.57 50.82 -123.84
C LEU A 316 82.06 49.43 -124.29
N GLY A 317 81.49 48.35 -123.74
CA GLY A 317 81.83 46.97 -124.14
C GLY A 317 81.51 46.67 -125.60
N THR A 318 80.34 47.10 -126.08
CA THR A 318 79.93 46.92 -127.48
C THR A 318 80.77 47.73 -128.47
N LEU A 319 81.25 48.92 -128.08
CA LEU A 319 82.17 49.72 -128.90
C LEU A 319 83.55 49.07 -129.04
N THR A 320 84.08 48.47 -127.98
CA THR A 320 85.37 47.76 -128.05
C THR A 320 85.31 46.56 -128.97
N ASP A 321 84.22 45.78 -128.94
CA ASP A 321 84.09 44.58 -129.77
C ASP A 321 84.04 44.94 -131.28
N ILE A 322 83.31 46.00 -131.63
CA ILE A 322 83.20 46.50 -133.01
C ILE A 322 84.56 47.03 -133.51
N GLN A 323 85.35 47.67 -132.66
CA GLN A 323 86.67 48.18 -133.02
C GLN A 323 87.66 47.06 -133.36
N THR A 324 87.66 45.97 -132.58
CA THR A 324 88.48 44.77 -132.87
C THR A 324 88.10 44.07 -134.17
N ASP A 325 86.81 44.02 -134.50
CA ASP A 325 86.33 43.40 -135.74
C ASP A 325 86.72 44.23 -136.98
N LEU A 326 86.77 45.56 -136.83
CA LEU A 326 87.20 46.51 -137.86
C LEU A 326 88.69 46.39 -138.18
N ASP A 327 89.54 46.21 -137.17
CA ASP A 327 90.98 46.05 -137.35
C ASP A 327 91.33 44.69 -138.01
N TRP A 328 90.59 43.62 -137.65
CA TRP A 328 90.74 42.32 -138.33
C TRP A 328 90.39 42.40 -139.83
N LYS A 329 89.30 43.10 -140.19
CA LYS A 329 88.92 43.27 -141.60
C LYS A 329 89.88 44.14 -142.40
N LYS A 330 90.49 45.18 -141.79
CA LYS A 330 91.51 46.00 -142.45
C LYS A 330 92.76 45.19 -142.79
N MET A 331 93.21 44.35 -141.86
CA MET A 331 94.40 43.52 -142.08
C MET A 331 94.20 42.53 -143.24
N LYS A 332 92.99 41.97 -143.35
CA LYS A 332 92.61 41.06 -144.44
C LYS A 332 92.53 41.76 -145.82
N LEU A 333 92.15 43.04 -145.83
CA LEU A 333 92.08 43.86 -147.04
C LEU A 333 93.48 44.18 -147.61
N GLU A 334 94.48 44.37 -146.75
CA GLU A 334 95.88 44.57 -147.15
C GLU A 334 96.46 43.29 -147.77
N GLU A 335 96.13 42.12 -147.20
CA GLU A 335 96.54 40.80 -147.71
C GLU A 335 95.97 40.51 -149.11
N ASP A 336 94.71 40.90 -149.35
CA ASP A 336 94.05 40.74 -150.65
C ASP A 336 94.54 41.76 -151.69
N LYS A 337 94.97 42.97 -151.28
CA LYS A 337 95.57 43.97 -152.17
C LYS A 337 96.96 43.54 -152.66
N ALA A 338 97.79 42.95 -151.80
CA ALA A 338 99.10 42.45 -152.21
C ALA A 338 98.98 41.35 -153.28
N LYS A 339 97.99 40.46 -153.17
CA LYS A 339 97.67 39.45 -154.19
C LYS A 339 97.15 40.05 -155.50
N PHE A 340 96.49 41.20 -155.47
CA PHE A 340 96.01 41.87 -156.68
C PHE A 340 97.17 42.46 -157.50
N GLU A 341 98.17 43.05 -156.83
CA GLU A 341 99.37 43.57 -157.51
C GLU A 341 100.34 42.47 -157.95
N GLU A 342 100.28 41.28 -157.35
CA GLU A 342 100.95 40.05 -157.82
C GLU A 342 100.49 39.60 -159.23
N LEU A 343 99.37 40.12 -159.74
CA LEU A 343 98.66 39.55 -160.89
C LEU A 343 98.36 40.51 -162.07
N MET A 344 98.69 41.81 -162.01
CA MET A 344 98.32 42.76 -163.07
C MET A 344 99.48 43.23 -163.98
N PRO A 345 99.52 42.79 -165.27
CA PRO A 345 100.54 43.19 -166.25
C PRO A 345 100.33 44.60 -166.83
N SER A 346 101.44 45.19 -167.28
CA SER A 346 101.62 46.56 -167.78
C SER A 346 100.86 46.95 -169.06
N THR A 347 99.86 46.16 -169.48
CA THR A 347 98.98 46.50 -170.60
C THR A 347 97.59 45.87 -170.42
N CYS A 348 96.57 46.72 -170.23
CA CYS A 348 95.18 46.32 -170.06
C CYS A 348 94.54 45.82 -171.38
N PRO A 349 93.96 44.61 -171.42
CA PRO A 349 93.34 44.02 -172.63
C PRO A 349 91.97 44.62 -173.01
N LEU A 350 91.45 45.60 -172.26
CA LEU A 350 90.13 46.21 -172.51
C LEU A 350 90.19 47.58 -173.21
N CYS A 351 91.35 48.22 -173.39
CA CYS A 351 91.33 49.58 -173.95
C CYS A 351 92.53 50.12 -174.76
N GLY A 352 93.71 49.50 -174.79
CA GLY A 352 94.74 49.88 -175.79
C GLY A 352 95.21 51.35 -175.84
N ARG A 353 95.16 52.11 -174.73
CA ARG A 353 96.02 53.29 -174.49
C ARG A 353 96.63 53.16 -173.10
N GLY A 354 97.88 53.63 -172.97
CA GLY A 354 98.57 53.71 -171.69
C GLY A 354 98.00 54.79 -170.78
N ASP A 355 98.12 54.56 -169.48
CA ASP A 355 99.19 55.15 -168.66
C ASP A 355 99.89 54.02 -167.87
#